data_AF-A0A937Z1A0-F1
#
_entry.id   AF-A0A937Z1A0-F1
#
_cell.length_a   1.000
_cell.length_b   1.000
_cell.length_c   1.000
_cell.angle_alpha   90.00
_cell.angle_beta   90.00
_cell.angle_gamma   90.00
#
_symmetry.space_group_name_H-M   'P 1'
#
loop_
_entity.id
_entity.type
_entity.pdbx_description
1 polymer ?
#
loop_
_entity_poly.entity_id
_entity_poly.type
_entity_poly.pdbx_seq_one_letter_code
_entity_poly.pdbx_strand_id
1 'polypeptide(L)'
;MRTSRWGIVTVIAVGVAVSGAAQDVADLAARAASNDAAERQTAFEALRALDGAGLEALLDLLKPPEEGGDGEARVALHGLAVRLSVSGAPRAPRAAFARELGEYLQSAAPVACRRFVVIQLRICGAGEGVPGLAAALDDPELTAEALDALAAIPGPRARAALEGAASHDDVNVRVRALELLDRLGDAAARDTLLEGAQAGNGTALAAYVRQADAVRDGGRPDEARAMYVTALGLAPTDELKSLAMYGMAGTPLYDLLRLVEPCLAQNDTREAALRVFVAVALHQAEGGSPWQAEQMLLHALQLGPSRQLAGEIAGSLREMGVNVDPFRPTGFIGQWWLTGPFPGDNIDAEWAPEQGIDLAAPMQAGDREVKWAEHRTPDPSGIVNFAALLQPNTNSTAYMYAEVKVDQAQDVVLKCGSDDGMKLWLNGQLLHRAPQPRGLRVDEDTVEGRLEAGVNKVLVKVVQGGGGWEACIRLTDRTGQALKFSQ
;
A
#
# COMPACT_ATOMS: atom_id res chain seq x y z
N MET A 1 99.18 16.71 -7.47
CA MET A 1 99.10 15.66 -8.51
C MET A 1 98.48 14.39 -7.93
N ARG A 2 97.22 14.12 -8.24
CA ARG A 2 96.67 12.76 -8.46
C ARG A 2 95.17 12.87 -8.78
N THR A 3 94.82 12.35 -9.94
CA THR A 3 93.49 12.18 -10.54
C THR A 3 92.77 10.97 -9.96
N SER A 4 91.44 11.04 -9.80
CA SER A 4 90.57 9.85 -9.67
C SER A 4 89.14 10.27 -10.06
N ARG A 5 88.71 9.95 -11.29
CA ARG A 5 87.96 8.75 -11.72
C ARG A 5 86.50 8.75 -11.26
N TRP A 6 85.62 9.12 -12.21
CA TRP A 6 84.19 8.88 -12.20
C TRP A 6 83.90 7.38 -12.24
N GLY A 7 83.06 6.91 -11.32
CA GLY A 7 82.43 5.58 -11.36
C GLY A 7 80.94 5.76 -11.56
N ILE A 8 80.45 5.39 -12.75
CA ILE A 8 79.03 5.19 -13.04
C ILE A 8 78.62 3.91 -12.32
N VAL A 9 77.69 3.99 -11.37
CA VAL A 9 76.99 2.82 -10.83
C VAL A 9 75.68 2.69 -11.59
N THR A 10 75.63 1.69 -12.46
CA THR A 10 74.45 1.22 -13.16
C THR A 10 73.45 0.63 -12.15
N VAL A 11 72.26 1.24 -12.03
CA VAL A 11 71.11 0.65 -11.33
C VAL A 11 70.37 -0.25 -12.33
N ILE A 12 70.58 -1.56 -12.23
CA ILE A 12 69.73 -2.58 -12.87
C ILE A 12 69.53 -3.70 -11.86
N ALA A 13 68.30 -3.84 -11.34
CA ALA A 13 67.63 -5.10 -10.96
C ALA A 13 66.53 -4.85 -9.91
N VAL A 14 65.36 -4.36 -10.34
CA VAL A 14 64.09 -4.50 -9.61
C VAL A 14 62.96 -5.01 -10.53
N GLY A 15 63.11 -4.96 -11.87
CA GLY A 15 62.05 -5.29 -12.81
C GLY A 15 61.84 -6.77 -13.19
N VAL A 16 62.69 -7.70 -12.76
CA VAL A 16 62.66 -9.11 -13.28
C VAL A 16 61.89 -10.08 -12.37
N ALA A 17 61.77 -9.80 -11.07
CA ALA A 17 61.06 -10.69 -10.14
C ALA A 17 59.53 -10.50 -10.19
N VAL A 18 59.07 -9.25 -10.40
CA VAL A 18 57.64 -8.92 -10.50
C VAL A 18 57.01 -9.49 -11.78
N SER A 19 57.77 -9.57 -12.88
CA SER A 19 57.27 -10.10 -14.16
C SER A 19 57.02 -11.62 -14.14
N GLY A 20 57.77 -12.37 -13.33
CA GLY A 20 57.61 -13.83 -13.21
C GLY A 20 56.32 -14.22 -12.51
N ALA A 21 56.02 -13.59 -11.37
CA ALA A 21 54.80 -13.86 -10.60
C ALA A 21 53.51 -13.50 -11.38
N ALA A 22 53.53 -12.39 -12.13
CA ALA A 22 52.40 -12.00 -12.98
C ALA A 22 52.15 -13.00 -14.14
N GLN A 23 53.23 -13.54 -14.72
CA GLN A 23 53.14 -14.55 -15.77
C GLN A 23 52.62 -15.90 -15.23
N ASP A 24 53.00 -16.27 -14.00
CA ASP A 24 52.51 -17.46 -13.32
C ASP A 24 51.00 -17.36 -12.98
N VAL A 25 50.52 -16.17 -12.57
CA VAL A 25 49.09 -15.93 -12.28
C VAL A 25 48.24 -15.93 -13.55
N ALA A 26 48.75 -15.40 -14.66
CA ALA A 26 48.06 -15.46 -15.96
C ALA A 26 47.93 -16.91 -16.47
N ASP A 27 48.96 -17.75 -16.31
CA ASP A 27 48.89 -19.18 -16.63
C ASP A 27 47.83 -19.89 -15.76
N LEU A 28 47.79 -19.59 -14.45
CA LEU A 28 46.75 -20.12 -13.57
C LEU A 28 45.33 -19.74 -14.02
N ALA A 29 45.13 -18.50 -14.48
CA ALA A 29 43.84 -18.04 -14.99
C ALA A 29 43.45 -18.79 -16.28
N ALA A 30 44.38 -18.95 -17.22
CA ALA A 30 44.15 -19.72 -18.45
C ALA A 30 43.77 -21.17 -18.16
N ARG A 31 44.49 -21.83 -17.24
CA ARG A 31 44.22 -23.20 -16.80
C ARG A 31 42.89 -23.34 -16.07
N ALA A 32 42.48 -22.33 -15.31
CA ALA A 32 41.16 -22.28 -14.69
C ALA A 32 40.01 -22.18 -15.70
N ALA A 33 40.29 -21.65 -16.90
CA ALA A 33 39.36 -21.58 -18.03
C ALA A 33 39.46 -22.77 -19.01
N SER A 34 40.37 -23.72 -18.77
CA SER A 34 40.56 -24.92 -19.61
C SER A 34 39.28 -25.75 -19.73
N ASN A 35 39.11 -26.45 -20.85
CA ASN A 35 38.03 -27.43 -21.02
C ASN A 35 38.29 -28.73 -20.23
N ASP A 36 39.53 -28.98 -19.80
CA ASP A 36 39.88 -30.13 -18.98
C ASP A 36 39.47 -29.91 -17.51
N ALA A 37 38.63 -30.80 -16.97
CA ALA A 37 38.13 -30.71 -15.61
C ALA A 37 39.22 -30.90 -14.54
N ALA A 38 40.19 -31.77 -14.78
CA ALA A 38 41.29 -32.01 -13.83
C ALA A 38 42.22 -30.80 -13.78
N GLU A 39 42.53 -30.22 -14.93
CA GLU A 39 43.35 -29.02 -15.03
C GLU A 39 42.69 -27.82 -14.32
N ARG A 40 41.38 -27.60 -14.57
CA ARG A 40 40.61 -26.57 -13.85
C ARG A 40 40.65 -26.80 -12.35
N GLN A 41 40.46 -28.04 -11.89
CA GLN A 41 40.44 -28.36 -10.47
C GLN A 41 41.78 -28.00 -9.81
N THR A 42 42.90 -28.41 -10.40
CA THR A 42 44.23 -28.07 -9.90
C THR A 42 44.50 -26.56 -9.94
N ALA A 43 44.05 -25.87 -11.00
CA ALA A 43 44.18 -24.42 -11.09
C ALA A 43 43.40 -23.71 -9.97
N PHE A 44 42.15 -24.10 -9.68
CA PHE A 44 41.38 -23.51 -8.58
C PHE A 44 41.94 -23.83 -7.19
N GLU A 45 42.60 -24.97 -7.00
CA GLU A 45 43.32 -25.27 -5.76
C GLU A 45 44.50 -24.33 -5.54
N ALA A 46 45.26 -24.04 -6.60
CA ALA A 46 46.36 -23.08 -6.58
C ALA A 46 45.87 -21.64 -6.41
N LEU A 47 44.84 -21.23 -7.17
CA LEU A 47 44.22 -19.91 -7.06
C LEU A 47 43.67 -19.65 -5.64
N ARG A 48 43.12 -20.66 -4.98
CA ARG A 48 42.65 -20.55 -3.58
C ARG A 48 43.80 -20.35 -2.58
N ALA A 49 45.01 -20.74 -2.94
CA ALA A 49 46.20 -20.63 -2.09
C ALA A 49 47.00 -19.34 -2.34
N LEU A 50 46.56 -18.48 -3.26
CA LEU A 50 47.18 -17.18 -3.50
C LEU A 50 47.15 -16.31 -2.22
N ASP A 51 48.24 -15.59 -2.00
CA ASP A 51 48.31 -14.52 -1.03
C ASP A 51 47.78 -13.19 -1.61
N GLY A 52 47.87 -12.10 -0.85
CA GLY A 52 47.36 -10.79 -1.29
C GLY A 52 48.00 -10.34 -2.61
N ALA A 53 49.33 -10.44 -2.74
CA ALA A 53 50.03 -10.05 -3.96
C ALA A 53 49.64 -10.91 -5.18
N GLY A 54 49.40 -12.21 -4.99
CA GLY A 54 48.91 -13.07 -6.05
C GLY A 54 47.48 -12.74 -6.49
N LEU A 55 46.61 -12.37 -5.54
CA LEU A 55 45.24 -11.93 -5.83
C LEU A 55 45.20 -10.56 -6.50
N GLU A 56 46.04 -9.62 -6.07
CA GLU A 56 46.24 -8.32 -6.71
C GLU A 56 46.71 -8.51 -8.16
N ALA A 57 47.73 -9.34 -8.40
CA ALA A 57 48.20 -9.66 -9.74
C ALA A 57 47.11 -10.29 -10.62
N LEU A 58 46.19 -11.09 -10.05
CA LEU A 58 45.05 -11.64 -10.78
C LEU A 58 44.02 -10.56 -11.15
N LEU A 59 43.80 -9.59 -10.26
CA LEU A 59 42.90 -8.47 -10.46
C LEU A 59 43.43 -7.46 -11.49
N ASP A 60 44.75 -7.27 -11.54
CA ASP A 60 45.43 -6.43 -12.54
C ASP A 60 45.30 -6.95 -13.98
N LEU A 61 44.90 -8.21 -14.15
CA LEU A 61 44.58 -8.77 -15.47
C LEU A 61 43.22 -8.29 -16.00
N LEU A 62 42.35 -7.71 -15.15
CA LEU A 62 41.05 -7.18 -15.58
C LEU A 62 41.23 -5.95 -16.45
N LYS A 63 40.50 -5.94 -17.58
CA LYS A 63 40.54 -4.86 -18.55
C LYS A 63 39.15 -4.31 -18.82
N PRO A 64 39.04 -3.05 -19.25
CA PRO A 64 37.76 -2.52 -19.64
C PRO A 64 37.27 -3.22 -20.93
N PRO A 65 35.94 -3.30 -21.16
CA PRO A 65 35.35 -4.10 -22.23
C PRO A 65 35.90 -3.82 -23.63
N GLU A 66 36.32 -2.58 -23.90
CA GLU A 66 36.88 -2.12 -25.17
C GLU A 66 38.27 -2.70 -25.49
N GLU A 67 39.06 -3.08 -24.47
CA GLU A 67 40.37 -3.69 -24.68
C GLU A 67 40.28 -5.21 -24.89
N GLY A 68 39.30 -5.86 -24.24
CA GLY A 68 39.12 -7.31 -24.27
C GLY A 68 40.33 -8.10 -23.75
N GLY A 69 40.31 -9.42 -23.98
CA GLY A 69 41.44 -10.30 -23.66
C GLY A 69 41.65 -10.61 -22.17
N ASP A 70 40.66 -10.35 -21.32
CA ASP A 70 40.68 -10.65 -19.87
C ASP A 70 39.71 -11.78 -19.47
N GLY A 71 39.16 -12.51 -20.45
CA GLY A 71 38.14 -13.53 -20.23
C GLY A 71 38.58 -14.63 -19.25
N GLU A 72 39.83 -15.06 -19.34
CA GLU A 72 40.42 -16.07 -18.45
C GLU A 72 40.50 -15.57 -17.00
N ALA A 73 40.91 -14.31 -16.80
CA ALA A 73 40.96 -13.68 -15.48
C ALA A 73 39.55 -13.57 -14.87
N ARG A 74 38.55 -13.18 -15.67
CA ARG A 74 37.15 -13.13 -15.23
C ARG A 74 36.61 -14.52 -14.85
N VAL A 75 36.94 -15.56 -15.62
CA VAL A 75 36.57 -16.95 -15.30
C VAL A 75 37.23 -17.40 -13.99
N ALA A 76 38.50 -17.08 -13.79
CA ALA A 76 39.23 -17.41 -12.56
C ALA A 76 38.62 -16.71 -11.33
N LEU A 77 38.42 -15.39 -11.39
CA LEU A 77 37.83 -14.59 -10.29
C LEU A 77 36.40 -15.03 -9.97
N HIS A 78 35.57 -15.24 -11.00
CA HIS A 78 34.20 -15.72 -10.80
C HIS A 78 34.17 -17.12 -10.22
N GLY A 79 34.99 -18.03 -10.77
CA GLY A 79 35.10 -19.40 -10.29
C GLY A 79 35.60 -19.49 -8.85
N LEU A 80 36.50 -18.60 -8.43
CA LEU A 80 36.93 -18.45 -7.04
C LEU A 80 35.77 -17.97 -6.15
N ALA A 81 35.07 -16.90 -6.53
CA ALA A 81 33.95 -16.37 -5.77
C ALA A 81 32.87 -17.44 -5.50
N VAL A 82 32.51 -18.22 -6.53
CA VAL A 82 31.54 -19.32 -6.42
C VAL A 82 32.07 -20.44 -5.51
N ARG A 83 33.32 -20.88 -5.67
CA ARG A 83 33.89 -21.98 -4.87
C ARG A 83 34.15 -21.60 -3.42
N LEU A 84 34.35 -20.32 -3.12
CA LEU A 84 34.54 -19.81 -1.75
C LEU A 84 33.21 -19.52 -1.04
N SER A 85 32.10 -19.41 -1.78
CA SER A 85 30.78 -19.15 -1.20
C SER A 85 30.10 -20.41 -0.65
N VAL A 86 30.44 -21.60 -1.17
CA VAL A 86 29.82 -22.88 -0.75
C VAL A 86 30.06 -23.21 0.72
N SER A 87 29.08 -23.88 1.32
CA SER A 87 29.17 -24.34 2.71
C SER A 87 30.36 -25.30 2.90
N GLY A 88 31.16 -25.07 3.95
CA GLY A 88 32.36 -25.86 4.25
C GLY A 88 33.66 -25.38 3.58
N ALA A 89 33.62 -24.34 2.73
CA ALA A 89 34.83 -23.74 2.18
C ALA A 89 35.73 -23.12 3.28
N PRO A 90 37.07 -23.13 3.12
CA PRO A 90 37.99 -22.53 4.09
C PRO A 90 37.72 -21.04 4.32
N ARG A 91 37.55 -20.64 5.60
CA ARG A 91 37.24 -19.26 5.98
C ARG A 91 38.35 -18.26 5.64
N ALA A 92 39.61 -18.63 5.85
CA ALA A 92 40.74 -17.71 5.67
C ALA A 92 40.94 -17.28 4.19
N PRO A 93 40.98 -18.20 3.20
CA PRO A 93 40.99 -17.83 1.79
C PRO A 93 39.78 -17.01 1.34
N ARG A 94 38.58 -17.33 1.84
CA ARG A 94 37.36 -16.55 1.54
C ARG A 94 37.49 -15.11 2.05
N ALA A 95 37.98 -14.95 3.28
CA ALA A 95 38.19 -13.65 3.91
C ALA A 95 39.29 -12.84 3.21
N ALA A 96 40.40 -13.49 2.81
CA ALA A 96 41.47 -12.84 2.05
C ALA A 96 40.98 -12.38 0.68
N PHE A 97 40.34 -13.26 -0.08
CA PHE A 97 39.76 -12.94 -1.38
C PHE A 97 38.80 -11.73 -1.31
N ALA A 98 37.86 -11.73 -0.36
CA ALA A 98 36.93 -10.63 -0.22
C ALA A 98 37.61 -9.31 0.20
N ARG A 99 38.68 -9.36 1.00
CA ARG A 99 39.45 -8.16 1.36
C ARG A 99 40.11 -7.53 0.13
N GLU A 100 40.84 -8.32 -0.66
CA GLU A 100 41.54 -7.84 -1.85
C GLU A 100 40.55 -7.26 -2.88
N LEU A 101 39.41 -7.92 -3.07
CA LEU A 101 38.32 -7.36 -3.89
C LEU A 101 37.83 -6.00 -3.36
N GLY A 102 37.70 -5.85 -2.03
CA GLY A 102 37.31 -4.59 -1.40
C GLY A 102 38.37 -3.49 -1.53
N GLU A 103 39.65 -3.84 -1.51
CA GLU A 103 40.76 -2.91 -1.77
C GLU A 103 40.77 -2.48 -3.26
N TYR A 104 40.53 -3.41 -4.18
CA TYR A 104 40.42 -3.11 -5.60
C TYR A 104 39.29 -2.14 -5.93
N LEU A 105 38.14 -2.21 -5.24
CA LEU A 105 37.04 -1.24 -5.43
C LEU A 105 37.43 0.20 -5.11
N GLN A 106 38.40 0.38 -4.22
CA GLN A 106 38.92 1.70 -3.81
C GLN A 106 40.07 2.18 -4.70
N SER A 107 40.52 1.36 -5.65
CA SER A 107 41.57 1.74 -6.60
C SER A 107 41.06 2.65 -7.72
N ALA A 108 42.00 3.16 -8.53
CA ALA A 108 41.69 3.92 -9.74
C ALA A 108 41.36 3.03 -10.97
N ALA A 109 41.03 1.75 -10.74
CA ALA A 109 40.68 0.83 -11.82
C ALA A 109 39.43 1.30 -12.60
N PRO A 110 39.32 0.95 -13.89
CA PRO A 110 38.14 1.29 -14.70
C PRO A 110 36.84 0.83 -14.02
N VAL A 111 35.80 1.67 -14.09
CA VAL A 111 34.49 1.41 -13.48
C VAL A 111 33.90 0.06 -13.89
N ALA A 112 34.07 -0.34 -15.15
CA ALA A 112 33.60 -1.64 -15.63
C ALA A 112 34.28 -2.83 -14.92
N CYS A 113 35.56 -2.72 -14.55
CA CYS A 113 36.28 -3.72 -13.78
C CYS A 113 35.82 -3.72 -12.32
N ARG A 114 35.68 -2.53 -11.71
CA ARG A 114 35.17 -2.40 -10.34
C ARG A 114 33.73 -2.92 -10.21
N ARG A 115 32.85 -2.67 -11.19
CA ARG A 115 31.49 -3.22 -11.24
C ARG A 115 31.51 -4.76 -11.29
N PHE A 116 32.41 -5.36 -12.06
CA PHE A 116 32.59 -6.82 -12.06
C PHE A 116 33.01 -7.36 -10.67
N VAL A 117 33.86 -6.62 -9.96
CA VAL A 117 34.30 -6.97 -8.60
C VAL A 117 33.17 -6.87 -7.57
N VAL A 118 32.29 -5.86 -7.66
CA VAL A 118 31.08 -5.76 -6.81
C VAL A 118 30.24 -7.04 -6.92
N ILE A 119 30.07 -7.57 -8.13
CA ILE A 119 29.33 -8.83 -8.37
C ILE A 119 30.04 -10.01 -7.70
N GLN A 120 31.37 -10.08 -7.76
CA GLN A 120 32.11 -11.17 -7.13
C GLN A 120 32.06 -11.12 -5.60
N LEU A 121 32.09 -9.92 -5.01
CA LEU A 121 31.88 -9.73 -3.56
C LEU A 121 30.50 -10.21 -3.12
N ARG A 122 29.46 -9.85 -3.89
CA ARG A 122 28.09 -10.32 -3.65
C ARG A 122 28.00 -11.86 -3.67
N ILE A 123 28.66 -12.51 -4.62
CA ILE A 123 28.67 -13.98 -4.75
C ILE A 123 29.47 -14.62 -3.61
N CYS A 124 30.66 -14.10 -3.31
CA CYS A 124 31.54 -14.61 -2.27
C CYS A 124 30.89 -14.50 -0.89
N GLY A 125 30.15 -13.42 -0.64
CA GLY A 125 29.34 -13.26 0.56
C GLY A 125 30.16 -13.13 1.84
N ALA A 126 31.42 -12.69 1.77
CA ALA A 126 32.27 -12.49 2.95
C ALA A 126 32.30 -11.04 3.41
N GLY A 127 32.28 -10.85 4.73
CA GLY A 127 32.18 -9.52 5.34
C GLY A 127 33.46 -8.68 5.24
N GLU A 128 34.59 -9.27 4.85
CA GLU A 128 35.87 -8.58 4.69
C GLU A 128 35.91 -7.59 3.52
N GLY A 129 35.07 -7.77 2.50
CA GLY A 129 34.96 -6.84 1.37
C GLY A 129 33.97 -5.69 1.58
N VAL A 130 33.21 -5.72 2.68
CA VAL A 130 32.19 -4.71 3.01
C VAL A 130 32.74 -3.28 3.07
N PRO A 131 33.94 -3.00 3.64
CA PRO A 131 34.48 -1.64 3.64
C PRO A 131 34.64 -1.05 2.23
N GLY A 132 35.06 -1.86 1.25
CA GLY A 132 35.16 -1.43 -0.15
C GLY A 132 33.80 -1.17 -0.79
N LEU A 133 32.79 -1.98 -0.49
CA LEU A 133 31.41 -1.75 -0.94
C LEU A 133 30.80 -0.49 -0.31
N ALA A 134 31.09 -0.22 0.97
CA ALA A 134 30.64 0.99 1.64
C ALA A 134 31.26 2.25 1.02
N ALA A 135 32.56 2.22 0.70
CA ALA A 135 33.22 3.32 -0.01
C ALA A 135 32.67 3.52 -1.44
N ALA A 136 32.25 2.44 -2.10
CA ALA A 136 31.66 2.51 -3.44
C ALA A 136 30.25 3.16 -3.46
N LEU A 137 29.65 3.46 -2.30
CA LEU A 137 28.38 4.18 -2.24
C LEU A 137 28.51 5.64 -2.70
N ASP A 138 29.70 6.23 -2.54
CA ASP A 138 30.02 7.59 -3.01
C ASP A 138 30.30 7.67 -4.52
N ASP A 139 30.40 6.52 -5.21
CA ASP A 139 30.63 6.44 -6.65
C ASP A 139 29.31 6.21 -7.40
N PRO A 140 28.75 7.23 -8.10
CA PRO A 140 27.42 7.14 -8.70
C PRO A 140 27.30 6.05 -9.79
N GLU A 141 28.42 5.55 -10.32
CA GLU A 141 28.40 4.45 -11.29
C GLU A 141 28.39 3.07 -10.63
N LEU A 142 28.61 2.98 -9.32
CA LEU A 142 28.67 1.72 -8.56
C LEU A 142 27.66 1.65 -7.40
N THR A 143 27.11 2.78 -6.95
CA THR A 143 26.25 2.89 -5.77
C THR A 143 25.11 1.87 -5.75
N ALA A 144 24.40 1.69 -6.87
CA ALA A 144 23.25 0.79 -6.94
C ALA A 144 23.65 -0.67 -6.73
N GLU A 145 24.67 -1.14 -7.45
CA GLU A 145 25.18 -2.50 -7.33
C GLU A 145 25.84 -2.74 -5.96
N ALA A 146 26.48 -1.72 -5.38
CA ALA A 146 27.07 -1.79 -4.06
C ALA A 146 26.01 -1.97 -2.96
N LEU A 147 24.90 -1.22 -3.00
CA LEU A 147 23.77 -1.39 -2.08
C LEU A 147 23.16 -2.79 -2.18
N ASP A 148 22.93 -3.28 -3.40
CA ASP A 148 22.41 -4.63 -3.62
C ASP A 148 23.39 -5.72 -3.15
N ALA A 149 24.71 -5.50 -3.28
CA ALA A 149 25.73 -6.40 -2.75
C ALA A 149 25.74 -6.41 -1.22
N LEU A 150 25.67 -5.24 -0.57
CA LEU A 150 25.59 -5.12 0.88
C LEU A 150 24.36 -5.85 1.44
N ALA A 151 23.19 -5.74 0.78
CA ALA A 151 21.97 -6.44 1.19
C ALA A 151 22.04 -7.97 1.03
N ALA A 152 22.87 -8.47 0.11
CA ALA A 152 23.03 -9.89 -0.12
C ALA A 152 24.11 -10.54 0.76
N ILE A 153 25.08 -9.77 1.25
CA ILE A 153 26.15 -10.29 2.12
C ILE A 153 25.58 -10.53 3.53
N PRO A 154 25.63 -11.76 4.06
CA PRO A 154 25.12 -12.02 5.40
C PRO A 154 26.08 -11.50 6.48
N GLY A 155 25.49 -11.05 7.59
CA GLY A 155 26.21 -10.78 8.83
C GLY A 155 26.32 -9.31 9.22
N PRO A 156 26.86 -9.04 10.42
CA PRO A 156 26.74 -7.73 11.07
C PRO A 156 27.52 -6.61 10.38
N ARG A 157 28.59 -6.92 9.63
CA ARG A 157 29.37 -5.90 8.91
C ARG A 157 28.58 -5.26 7.77
N ALA A 158 28.01 -6.08 6.89
CA ALA A 158 27.23 -5.59 5.75
C ALA A 158 25.95 -4.86 6.22
N ARG A 159 25.37 -5.37 7.31
CA ARG A 159 24.26 -4.72 8.01
C ARG A 159 24.62 -3.31 8.51
N ALA A 160 25.71 -3.18 9.26
CA ALA A 160 26.17 -1.88 9.75
C ALA A 160 26.49 -0.91 8.62
N ALA A 161 26.98 -1.41 7.47
CA ALA A 161 27.21 -0.57 6.30
C ALA A 161 25.89 -0.05 5.67
N LEU A 162 24.84 -0.89 5.59
CA LEU A 162 23.52 -0.42 5.16
C LEU A 162 22.88 0.57 6.15
N GLU A 163 23.08 0.37 7.45
CA GLU A 163 22.64 1.32 8.49
C GLU A 163 23.36 2.66 8.36
N GLY A 164 24.67 2.66 8.12
CA GLY A 164 25.43 3.86 7.78
C GLY A 164 24.90 4.53 6.51
N ALA A 165 24.57 3.74 5.48
CA ALA A 165 24.01 4.24 4.22
C ALA A 165 22.62 4.89 4.39
N ALA A 166 21.85 4.51 5.41
CA ALA A 166 20.56 5.14 5.72
C ALA A 166 20.71 6.62 6.16
N SER A 167 21.92 7.03 6.57
CA SER A 167 22.28 8.40 6.95
C SER A 167 23.21 9.09 5.93
N HIS A 168 23.36 8.53 4.73
CA HIS A 168 24.21 9.06 3.68
C HIS A 168 23.79 10.47 3.21
N ASP A 169 24.71 11.29 2.68
CA ASP A 169 24.38 12.65 2.23
C ASP A 169 23.43 12.67 1.00
N ASP A 170 23.60 11.72 0.09
CA ASP A 170 22.70 11.50 -1.05
C ASP A 170 21.36 10.87 -0.62
N VAL A 171 20.25 11.54 -0.97
CA VAL A 171 18.88 11.10 -0.64
C VAL A 171 18.49 9.76 -1.26
N ASN A 172 18.95 9.46 -2.47
CA ASN A 172 18.62 8.21 -3.16
C ASN A 172 19.30 7.03 -2.47
N VAL A 173 20.54 7.23 -2.00
CA VAL A 173 21.27 6.23 -1.21
C VAL A 173 20.55 5.96 0.11
N ARG A 174 20.17 7.01 0.84
CA ARG A 174 19.40 6.87 2.09
C ARG A 174 18.11 6.10 1.88
N VAL A 175 17.30 6.52 0.91
CA VAL A 175 16.00 5.89 0.64
C VAL A 175 16.17 4.43 0.27
N ARG A 176 17.11 4.11 -0.63
CA ARG A 176 17.35 2.72 -1.05
C ARG A 176 17.90 1.86 0.09
N ALA A 177 18.79 2.40 0.93
CA ALA A 177 19.27 1.71 2.11
C ALA A 177 18.11 1.36 3.05
N LEU A 178 17.22 2.31 3.36
CA LEU A 178 16.05 2.09 4.21
C LEU A 178 15.11 1.00 3.64
N GLU A 179 14.87 0.99 2.32
CA GLU A 179 14.10 -0.08 1.66
C GLU A 179 14.75 -1.46 1.82
N LEU A 180 16.08 -1.54 1.68
CA LEU A 180 16.82 -2.79 1.83
C LEU A 180 16.83 -3.26 3.28
N LEU A 181 16.98 -2.34 4.24
CA LEU A 181 16.91 -2.62 5.68
C LEU A 181 15.52 -3.17 6.07
N ASP A 182 14.45 -2.62 5.50
CA ASP A 182 13.07 -3.11 5.67
C ASP A 182 12.88 -4.54 5.14
N ARG A 183 13.36 -4.81 3.92
CA ARG A 183 13.31 -6.15 3.32
C ARG A 183 14.01 -7.22 4.13
N LEU A 184 15.06 -6.84 4.88
CA LEU A 184 15.76 -7.76 5.77
C LEU A 184 14.93 -8.11 7.02
N GLY A 185 13.91 -7.33 7.36
CA GLY A 185 12.89 -7.66 8.36
C GLY A 185 13.39 -7.79 9.80
N ASP A 186 14.60 -7.34 10.10
CA ASP A 186 15.23 -7.55 11.41
C ASP A 186 14.81 -6.48 12.43
N ALA A 187 14.56 -6.89 13.67
CA ALA A 187 14.28 -6.00 14.80
C ALA A 187 15.42 -5.01 15.07
N ALA A 188 16.67 -5.37 14.73
CA ALA A 188 17.81 -4.46 14.82
C ALA A 188 17.71 -3.25 13.86
N ALA A 189 16.92 -3.35 12.78
CA ALA A 189 16.69 -2.24 11.84
C ALA A 189 15.74 -1.16 12.33
N ARG A 190 15.02 -1.47 13.40
CA ARG A 190 13.93 -0.64 13.88
C ARG A 190 14.39 0.75 14.27
N ASP A 191 15.53 0.85 14.95
CA ASP A 191 16.04 2.12 15.44
C ASP A 191 16.45 3.03 14.27
N THR A 192 17.12 2.49 13.26
CA THR A 192 17.48 3.22 12.04
C THR A 192 16.23 3.67 11.25
N LEU A 193 15.21 2.80 11.13
CA LEU A 193 13.94 3.17 10.49
C LEU A 193 13.22 4.28 11.27
N LEU A 194 13.25 4.21 12.60
CA LEU A 194 12.67 5.23 13.48
C LEU A 194 13.41 6.57 13.35
N GLU A 195 14.74 6.57 13.38
CA GLU A 195 15.56 7.77 13.16
C GLU A 195 15.27 8.41 11.80
N GLY A 196 15.19 7.59 10.75
CA GLY A 196 14.80 8.06 9.41
C GLY A 196 13.39 8.66 9.40
N ALA A 197 12.43 8.03 10.09
CA ALA A 197 11.07 8.55 10.22
C ALA A 197 11.03 9.88 11.00
N GLN A 198 11.81 10.01 12.07
CA GLN A 198 11.97 11.26 12.84
C GLN A 198 12.57 12.38 12.01
N ALA A 199 13.44 12.06 11.05
CA ALA A 199 13.96 12.98 10.06
C ALA A 199 12.97 13.35 8.94
N GLY A 200 11.71 12.88 9.02
CA GLY A 200 10.65 13.16 8.05
C GLY A 200 10.66 12.26 6.81
N ASN A 201 11.41 11.16 6.81
CA ASN A 201 11.45 10.24 5.68
C ASN A 201 10.21 9.32 5.68
N GLY A 202 9.29 9.55 4.75
CA GLY A 202 8.06 8.75 4.61
C GLY A 202 8.31 7.26 4.29
N THR A 203 9.38 6.92 3.56
CA THR A 203 9.74 5.53 3.27
C THR A 203 10.20 4.81 4.54
N ALA A 204 11.01 5.48 5.36
CA ALA A 204 11.44 4.95 6.66
C ALA A 204 10.25 4.71 7.58
N LEU A 205 9.31 5.66 7.62
CA LEU A 205 8.09 5.55 8.43
C LEU A 205 7.20 4.38 7.96
N ALA A 206 6.99 4.24 6.65
CA ALA A 206 6.20 3.13 6.11
C ALA A 206 6.82 1.76 6.41
N ALA A 207 8.15 1.65 6.33
CA ALA A 207 8.90 0.46 6.74
C ALA A 207 8.77 0.19 8.26
N TYR A 208 8.87 1.24 9.07
CA TYR A 208 8.67 1.13 10.52
C TYR A 208 7.27 0.61 10.88
N VAL A 209 6.23 1.03 10.15
CA VAL A 209 4.87 0.49 10.31
C VAL A 209 4.81 -0.99 9.92
N ARG A 210 5.45 -1.43 8.83
CA ARG A 210 5.52 -2.86 8.47
C ARG A 210 6.23 -3.70 9.53
N GLN A 211 7.26 -3.16 10.19
CA GLN A 211 7.86 -3.84 11.34
C GLN A 211 6.90 -3.93 12.52
N ALA A 212 6.07 -2.91 12.76
CA ALA A 212 5.01 -2.98 13.77
C ALA A 212 3.98 -4.06 13.43
N ASP A 213 3.62 -4.24 12.16
CA ASP A 213 2.76 -5.34 11.70
C ASP A 213 3.41 -6.70 12.03
N ALA A 214 4.69 -6.90 11.69
CA ALA A 214 5.40 -8.13 12.02
C ALA A 214 5.51 -8.38 13.54
N VAL A 215 5.66 -7.33 14.35
CA VAL A 215 5.67 -7.41 15.83
C VAL A 215 4.29 -7.83 16.35
N ARG A 216 3.21 -7.26 15.82
CA ARG A 216 1.82 -7.63 16.14
C ARG A 216 1.58 -9.10 15.81
N ASP A 217 1.90 -9.50 14.59
CA ASP A 217 1.67 -10.85 14.07
C ASP A 217 2.55 -11.89 14.81
N GLY A 218 3.69 -11.47 15.34
CA GLY A 218 4.55 -12.22 16.25
C GLY A 218 4.02 -12.32 17.70
N GLY A 219 2.79 -11.89 17.99
CA GLY A 219 2.14 -12.04 19.29
C GLY A 219 2.52 -10.99 20.33
N ARG A 220 3.04 -9.81 19.91
CA ARG A 220 3.42 -8.71 20.80
C ARG A 220 2.60 -7.44 20.52
N PRO A 221 1.27 -7.46 20.76
CA PRO A 221 0.38 -6.38 20.36
C PRO A 221 0.65 -5.05 21.09
N ASP A 222 1.12 -5.07 22.34
CA ASP A 222 1.41 -3.84 23.08
C ASP A 222 2.64 -3.09 22.54
N GLU A 223 3.69 -3.85 22.16
CA GLU A 223 4.88 -3.30 21.50
C GLU A 223 4.50 -2.71 20.14
N ALA A 224 3.75 -3.45 19.32
CA ALA A 224 3.25 -2.96 18.04
C ALA A 224 2.39 -1.71 18.19
N ARG A 225 1.50 -1.66 19.19
CA ARG A 225 0.66 -0.48 19.49
C ARG A 225 1.51 0.76 19.76
N ALA A 226 2.55 0.64 20.58
CA ALA A 226 3.48 1.74 20.86
C ALA A 226 4.19 2.23 19.57
N MET A 227 4.56 1.30 18.69
CA MET A 227 5.13 1.64 17.38
C MET A 227 4.13 2.39 16.49
N TYR A 228 2.87 1.94 16.38
CA TYR A 228 1.87 2.67 15.59
C TYR A 228 1.60 4.07 16.14
N VAL A 229 1.55 4.24 17.47
CA VAL A 229 1.37 5.56 18.11
C VAL A 229 2.52 6.48 17.77
N THR A 230 3.75 5.97 17.84
CA THR A 230 4.95 6.70 17.41
C THR A 230 4.85 7.08 15.93
N ALA A 231 4.46 6.14 15.08
CA ALA A 231 4.34 6.36 13.65
C ALA A 231 3.31 7.43 13.29
N LEU A 232 2.13 7.42 13.95
CA LEU A 232 1.10 8.43 13.75
C LEU A 232 1.60 9.85 14.10
N GLY A 233 2.38 9.97 15.18
CA GLY A 233 2.97 11.25 15.59
C GLY A 233 4.05 11.78 14.66
N LEU A 234 4.73 10.91 13.91
CA LEU A 234 5.78 11.26 12.95
C LEU A 234 5.26 11.44 11.52
N ALA A 235 4.01 11.04 11.23
CA ALA A 235 3.46 11.00 9.88
C ALA A 235 3.33 12.41 9.24
N PRO A 236 4.09 12.70 8.17
CA PRO A 236 4.06 14.02 7.53
C PRO A 236 2.87 14.21 6.58
N THR A 237 2.22 13.12 6.15
CA THR A 237 1.09 13.15 5.20
C THR A 237 -0.10 12.36 5.72
N ASP A 238 -1.28 12.65 5.18
CA ASP A 238 -2.52 11.98 5.58
C ASP A 238 -2.55 10.50 5.15
N GLU A 239 -1.85 10.13 4.08
CA GLU A 239 -1.64 8.73 3.68
C GLU A 239 -0.85 7.97 4.74
N LEU A 240 0.22 8.57 5.28
CA LEU A 240 1.05 7.95 6.30
C LEU A 240 0.36 7.91 7.67
N LYS A 241 -0.48 8.90 8.00
CA LYS A 241 -1.36 8.84 9.17
C LYS A 241 -2.36 7.70 9.04
N SER A 242 -2.99 7.57 7.87
CA SER A 242 -3.91 6.48 7.55
C SER A 242 -3.24 5.12 7.68
N LEU A 243 -2.02 4.97 7.15
CA LEU A 243 -1.22 3.75 7.27
C LEU A 243 -1.01 3.35 8.74
N ALA A 244 -0.59 4.29 9.60
CA ALA A 244 -0.42 4.03 11.03
C ALA A 244 -1.74 3.64 11.72
N MET A 245 -2.83 4.34 11.41
CA MET A 245 -4.16 4.07 11.99
C MET A 245 -4.74 2.71 11.56
N TYR A 246 -4.52 2.27 10.32
CA TYR A 246 -4.91 0.93 9.91
C TYR A 246 -4.18 -0.15 10.73
N GLY A 247 -2.89 0.05 11.03
CA GLY A 247 -2.14 -0.81 11.95
C GLY A 247 -2.70 -0.78 13.38
N MET A 248 -3.04 0.42 13.90
CA MET A 248 -3.65 0.60 15.21
C MET A 248 -4.96 -0.16 15.38
N ALA A 249 -5.80 -0.23 14.33
CA ALA A 249 -7.07 -0.94 14.38
C ALA A 249 -6.88 -2.45 14.68
N GLY A 250 -5.73 -3.03 14.35
CA GLY A 250 -5.35 -4.39 14.73
C GLY A 250 -4.85 -4.56 16.17
N THR A 251 -4.71 -3.48 16.94
CA THR A 251 -4.25 -3.48 18.34
C THR A 251 -5.12 -2.57 19.22
N PRO A 252 -6.45 -2.77 19.25
CA PRO A 252 -7.39 -1.82 19.85
C PRO A 252 -7.10 -1.57 21.33
N LEU A 253 -7.12 -0.29 21.73
CA LEU A 253 -7.05 0.17 23.11
C LEU A 253 -7.83 1.48 23.24
N TYR A 254 -8.58 1.63 24.33
CA TYR A 254 -9.43 2.80 24.56
C TYR A 254 -8.67 4.14 24.43
N ASP A 255 -7.43 4.19 24.94
CA ASP A 255 -6.59 5.39 24.91
C ASP A 255 -6.18 5.85 23.51
N LEU A 256 -6.42 5.04 22.46
CA LEU A 256 -6.17 5.43 21.08
C LEU A 256 -7.21 6.42 20.56
N LEU A 257 -8.43 6.43 21.12
CA LEU A 257 -9.53 7.27 20.63
C LEU A 257 -9.17 8.75 20.64
N ARG A 258 -8.53 9.24 21.71
CA ARG A 258 -8.07 10.63 21.82
C ARG A 258 -7.04 11.02 20.75
N LEU A 259 -6.29 10.05 20.24
CA LEU A 259 -5.23 10.29 19.24
C LEU A 259 -5.83 10.39 17.84
N VAL A 260 -6.87 9.62 17.55
CA VAL A 260 -7.49 9.56 16.22
C VAL A 260 -8.70 10.50 16.07
N GLU A 261 -9.22 11.04 17.17
CA GLU A 261 -10.37 11.97 17.15
C GLU A 261 -10.18 13.18 16.21
N PRO A 262 -9.01 13.87 16.18
CA PRO A 262 -8.79 14.96 15.22
C PRO A 262 -8.84 14.51 13.75
N CYS A 263 -8.54 13.23 13.50
CA CYS A 263 -8.50 12.64 12.15
C CYS A 263 -9.90 12.28 11.62
N LEU A 264 -10.93 12.24 12.47
CA LEU A 264 -12.32 11.99 12.05
C LEU A 264 -12.91 13.15 11.24
N ALA A 265 -12.46 14.38 11.52
CA ALA A 265 -12.95 15.58 10.83
C ALA A 265 -12.40 15.72 9.40
N GLN A 266 -11.22 15.16 9.11
CA GLN A 266 -10.51 15.31 7.84
C GLN A 266 -10.90 14.21 6.85
N ASN A 267 -11.27 14.56 5.62
CA ASN A 267 -11.75 13.59 4.63
C ASN A 267 -10.75 12.45 4.35
N ASP A 268 -9.46 12.77 4.23
CA ASP A 268 -8.43 11.81 3.80
C ASP A 268 -8.03 10.81 4.90
N THR A 269 -8.25 11.15 6.17
CA THR A 269 -7.93 10.30 7.33
C THR A 269 -9.16 9.71 8.01
N ARG A 270 -10.37 10.19 7.69
CA ARG A 270 -11.62 9.81 8.40
C ARG A 270 -11.84 8.31 8.41
N GLU A 271 -11.71 7.64 7.26
CA GLU A 271 -11.96 6.20 7.16
C GLU A 271 -11.01 5.41 8.07
N ALA A 272 -9.71 5.74 8.06
CA ALA A 272 -8.72 5.07 8.89
C ALA A 272 -8.97 5.31 10.39
N ALA A 273 -9.32 6.54 10.77
CA ALA A 273 -9.70 6.88 12.14
C ALA A 273 -10.99 6.16 12.59
N LEU A 274 -11.99 6.05 11.72
CA LEU A 274 -13.22 5.31 11.99
C LEU A 274 -12.94 3.81 12.19
N ARG A 275 -11.99 3.22 11.45
CA ARG A 275 -11.60 1.83 11.68
C ARG A 275 -11.00 1.60 13.06
N VAL A 276 -10.16 2.53 13.55
CA VAL A 276 -9.66 2.47 14.94
C VAL A 276 -10.83 2.59 15.93
N PHE A 277 -11.76 3.52 15.68
CA PHE A 277 -12.93 3.74 16.53
C PHE A 277 -13.80 2.48 16.65
N VAL A 278 -14.10 1.84 15.51
CA VAL A 278 -14.88 0.60 15.43
C VAL A 278 -14.15 -0.55 16.10
N ALA A 279 -12.85 -0.73 15.86
CA ALA A 279 -12.06 -1.78 16.50
C ALA A 279 -12.05 -1.65 18.04
N VAL A 280 -11.92 -0.42 18.56
CA VAL A 280 -12.01 -0.15 20.00
C VAL A 280 -13.42 -0.42 20.54
N ALA A 281 -14.47 -0.06 19.80
CA ALA A 281 -15.84 -0.35 20.19
C ALA A 281 -16.08 -1.87 20.33
N LEU A 282 -15.67 -2.65 19.33
CA LEU A 282 -15.82 -4.11 19.33
C LEU A 282 -15.01 -4.77 20.46
N HIS A 283 -13.78 -4.31 20.69
CA HIS A 283 -12.96 -4.81 21.81
C HIS A 283 -13.60 -4.53 23.18
N GLN A 284 -14.26 -3.39 23.36
CA GLN A 284 -15.01 -3.09 24.59
C GLN A 284 -16.27 -3.95 24.77
N ALA A 285 -16.92 -4.35 23.67
CA ALA A 285 -18.06 -5.26 23.73
C ALA A 285 -17.65 -6.62 24.32
N GLU A 286 -16.49 -7.15 23.87
CA GLU A 286 -15.89 -8.37 24.42
C GLU A 286 -15.50 -8.22 25.90
N GLY A 287 -15.03 -7.03 26.29
CA GLY A 287 -14.65 -6.67 27.66
C GLY A 287 -15.82 -6.44 28.63
N GLY A 288 -17.07 -6.63 28.20
CA GLY A 288 -18.25 -6.57 29.07
C GLY A 288 -18.96 -5.21 29.13
N SER A 289 -18.71 -4.30 28.18
CA SER A 289 -19.38 -3.00 28.08
C SER A 289 -20.17 -2.82 26.77
N PRO A 290 -21.19 -3.68 26.49
CA PRO A 290 -21.89 -3.71 25.19
C PRO A 290 -22.64 -2.42 24.87
N TRP A 291 -23.19 -1.72 25.86
CA TRP A 291 -23.88 -0.45 25.62
C TRP A 291 -22.93 0.66 25.13
N GLN A 292 -21.71 0.73 25.68
CA GLN A 292 -20.73 1.72 25.22
C GLN A 292 -20.27 1.42 23.80
N ALA A 293 -20.05 0.13 23.48
CA ALA A 293 -19.74 -0.32 22.13
C ALA A 293 -20.85 0.04 21.14
N GLU A 294 -22.11 -0.21 21.49
CA GLU A 294 -23.28 0.17 20.70
C GLU A 294 -23.29 1.69 20.40
N GLN A 295 -23.15 2.54 21.42
CA GLN A 295 -23.15 4.00 21.23
C GLN A 295 -22.00 4.46 20.33
N MET A 296 -20.83 3.83 20.46
CA MET A 296 -19.69 4.12 19.60
C MET A 296 -19.95 3.73 18.14
N LEU A 297 -20.49 2.53 17.90
CA LEU A 297 -20.81 2.06 16.55
C LEU A 297 -21.90 2.94 15.89
N LEU A 298 -22.92 3.33 16.65
CA LEU A 298 -23.95 4.28 16.21
C LEU A 298 -23.35 5.64 15.85
N HIS A 299 -22.43 6.15 16.67
CA HIS A 299 -21.75 7.40 16.39
C HIS A 299 -20.87 7.29 15.13
N ALA A 300 -20.15 6.18 14.95
CA ALA A 300 -19.35 5.92 13.76
C ALA A 300 -20.18 5.99 12.47
N LEU A 301 -21.43 5.49 12.47
CA LEU A 301 -22.35 5.62 11.33
C LEU A 301 -22.72 7.08 11.03
N GLN A 302 -22.89 7.91 12.06
CA GLN A 302 -23.23 9.33 11.91
C GLN A 302 -22.08 10.17 11.33
N LEU A 303 -20.84 9.70 11.51
CA LEU A 303 -19.64 10.36 10.98
C LEU A 303 -19.42 10.11 9.48
N GLY A 304 -20.27 9.31 8.82
CA GLY A 304 -20.23 9.07 7.38
C GLY A 304 -19.06 8.18 6.93
N PRO A 305 -19.02 6.90 7.36
CA PRO A 305 -18.04 5.93 6.90
C PRO A 305 -18.24 5.57 5.43
N SER A 306 -17.25 4.93 4.82
CA SER A 306 -17.43 4.29 3.50
C SER A 306 -18.61 3.31 3.51
N ARG A 307 -19.18 3.03 2.33
CA ARG A 307 -20.27 2.03 2.17
C ARG A 307 -19.89 0.69 2.79
N GLN A 308 -18.64 0.26 2.61
CA GLN A 308 -18.14 -1.00 3.14
C GLN A 308 -18.14 -0.98 4.68
N LEU A 309 -17.52 0.03 5.29
CA LEU A 309 -17.42 0.13 6.74
C LEU A 309 -18.81 0.35 7.39
N ALA A 310 -19.71 1.09 6.74
CA ALA A 310 -21.11 1.22 7.18
C ALA A 310 -21.82 -0.15 7.25
N GLY A 311 -21.59 -1.02 6.26
CA GLY A 311 -22.12 -2.38 6.23
C GLY A 311 -21.54 -3.26 7.34
N GLU A 312 -20.23 -3.17 7.58
CA GLU A 312 -19.53 -3.86 8.68
C GLU A 312 -20.13 -3.44 10.04
N ILE A 313 -20.25 -2.13 10.29
CA ILE A 313 -20.82 -1.58 11.53
C ILE A 313 -22.27 -2.02 11.74
N ALA A 314 -23.10 -1.93 10.69
CA ALA A 314 -24.49 -2.37 10.76
C ALA A 314 -24.62 -3.88 11.02
N GLY A 315 -23.70 -4.69 10.50
CA GLY A 315 -23.58 -6.11 10.82
C GLY A 315 -23.35 -6.34 12.31
N SER A 316 -22.32 -5.69 12.87
CA SER A 316 -21.99 -5.82 14.30
C SER A 316 -23.12 -5.34 15.21
N LEU A 317 -23.79 -4.24 14.87
CA LEU A 317 -24.95 -3.74 15.64
C LEU A 317 -26.10 -4.76 15.66
N ARG A 318 -26.38 -5.44 14.54
CA ARG A 318 -27.39 -6.49 14.49
C ARG A 318 -27.02 -7.69 15.35
N GLU A 319 -25.75 -8.10 15.35
CA GLU A 319 -25.25 -9.18 16.22
C GLU A 319 -25.40 -8.83 17.70
N MET A 320 -25.28 -7.55 18.05
CA MET A 320 -25.54 -7.03 19.40
C MET A 320 -27.03 -6.91 19.74
N GLY A 321 -27.94 -7.31 18.84
CA GLY A 321 -29.39 -7.21 19.02
C GLY A 321 -29.95 -5.80 18.79
N VAL A 322 -29.14 -4.88 18.29
CA VAL A 322 -29.53 -3.51 17.99
C VAL A 322 -30.03 -3.44 16.56
N ASN A 323 -31.35 -3.33 16.38
CA ASN A 323 -31.92 -3.07 15.07
C ASN A 323 -31.84 -1.56 14.78
N VAL A 324 -30.68 -1.13 14.29
CA VAL A 324 -30.49 0.24 13.84
C VAL A 324 -31.15 0.38 12.47
N ASP A 325 -31.97 1.41 12.31
CA ASP A 325 -32.33 1.85 10.97
C ASP A 325 -31.10 2.52 10.33
N PRO A 326 -30.32 1.82 9.47
CA PRO A 326 -29.00 2.31 9.02
C PRO A 326 -29.12 3.59 8.18
N PHE A 327 -30.35 3.89 7.78
CA PHE A 327 -30.82 5.01 6.99
C PHE A 327 -30.93 6.31 7.80
N ARG A 328 -31.25 6.24 9.09
CA ARG A 328 -31.40 7.43 9.95
C ARG A 328 -30.10 8.23 10.13
N PRO A 329 -28.94 7.62 10.41
CA PRO A 329 -27.67 8.34 10.53
C PRO A 329 -27.18 8.94 9.21
N THR A 330 -27.56 8.31 8.09
CA THR A 330 -27.05 8.63 6.75
C THR A 330 -27.99 9.54 5.96
N GLY A 331 -29.26 9.65 6.38
CA GLY A 331 -30.30 10.45 5.74
C GLY A 331 -30.97 9.77 4.56
N PHE A 332 -30.55 8.57 4.18
CA PHE A 332 -31.18 7.80 3.11
C PHE A 332 -32.60 7.40 3.50
N ILE A 333 -33.53 7.37 2.57
CA ILE A 333 -34.85 6.77 2.77
C ILE A 333 -34.73 5.30 2.37
N GLY A 334 -35.00 4.38 3.30
CA GLY A 334 -34.78 2.95 3.08
C GLY A 334 -36.02 2.07 3.14
N GLN A 335 -37.13 2.62 3.61
CA GLN A 335 -38.44 1.96 3.60
C GLN A 335 -39.33 2.60 2.53
N TRP A 336 -39.93 1.77 1.69
CA TRP A 336 -40.67 2.21 0.52
C TRP A 336 -41.89 1.32 0.30
N TRP A 337 -42.96 1.89 -0.24
CA TRP A 337 -43.93 1.14 -1.01
C TRP A 337 -43.50 1.18 -2.48
N LEU A 338 -43.40 0.04 -3.13
CA LEU A 338 -43.07 -0.08 -4.55
C LEU A 338 -44.30 -0.49 -5.35
N THR A 339 -44.44 0.02 -6.56
CA THR A 339 -45.44 -0.47 -7.52
C THR A 339 -44.93 -0.39 -8.96
N GLY A 340 -45.63 -1.07 -9.86
CA GLY A 340 -45.22 -1.35 -11.23
C GLY A 340 -44.89 -2.83 -11.41
N PRO A 341 -44.26 -3.21 -12.54
CA PRO A 341 -43.87 -2.34 -13.64
C PRO A 341 -45.06 -1.95 -14.53
N PHE A 342 -45.20 -0.66 -14.80
CA PHE A 342 -46.05 -0.10 -15.84
C PHE A 342 -45.36 -0.20 -17.20
N PRO A 343 -46.10 -0.40 -18.31
CA PRO A 343 -45.50 -0.58 -19.63
C PRO A 343 -44.90 0.72 -20.18
N GLY A 344 -43.73 0.62 -20.79
CA GLY A 344 -43.04 1.71 -21.46
C GLY A 344 -42.06 2.46 -20.56
N ASP A 345 -41.15 3.19 -21.20
CA ASP A 345 -40.07 3.97 -20.61
C ASP A 345 -40.22 5.49 -20.85
N ASN A 346 -41.36 5.91 -21.40
CA ASN A 346 -41.66 7.33 -21.58
C ASN A 346 -41.89 7.99 -20.22
N ILE A 347 -40.94 8.82 -19.79
CA ILE A 347 -40.98 9.53 -18.52
C ILE A 347 -42.19 10.47 -18.36
N ASP A 348 -42.81 10.90 -19.46
CA ASP A 348 -43.99 11.76 -19.46
C ASP A 348 -45.31 10.99 -19.60
N ALA A 349 -45.29 9.66 -19.72
CA ALA A 349 -46.51 8.86 -19.65
C ALA A 349 -47.04 8.83 -18.21
N GLU A 350 -48.21 9.43 -17.98
CA GLU A 350 -48.81 9.51 -16.65
C GLU A 350 -49.47 8.18 -16.25
N TRP A 351 -49.19 7.75 -15.02
CA TRP A 351 -49.81 6.57 -14.41
C TRP A 351 -50.53 6.93 -13.12
N ALA A 352 -51.39 6.02 -12.63
CA ALA A 352 -52.22 6.24 -11.44
C ALA A 352 -51.47 6.82 -10.21
N PRO A 353 -50.22 6.40 -9.88
CA PRO A 353 -49.47 6.98 -8.76
C PRO A 353 -49.25 8.49 -8.84
N GLU A 354 -49.20 9.07 -10.05
CA GLU A 354 -49.02 10.52 -10.25
C GLU A 354 -50.30 11.32 -9.94
N GLN A 355 -51.47 10.68 -9.96
CA GLN A 355 -52.79 11.31 -9.73
C GLN A 355 -53.23 11.25 -8.27
N GLY A 356 -52.68 10.30 -7.51
CA GLY A 356 -52.98 10.12 -6.09
C GLY A 356 -52.40 8.82 -5.57
N ILE A 357 -52.14 8.78 -4.26
CA ILE A 357 -51.62 7.59 -3.57
C ILE A 357 -52.75 6.96 -2.77
N ASP A 358 -53.22 5.81 -3.24
CA ASP A 358 -54.04 4.86 -2.49
C ASP A 358 -53.28 3.55 -2.41
N LEU A 359 -52.78 3.22 -1.21
CA LEU A 359 -51.93 2.05 -0.98
C LEU A 359 -52.71 0.72 -1.06
N ALA A 360 -54.04 0.76 -0.93
CA ALA A 360 -54.88 -0.43 -0.93
C ALA A 360 -55.48 -0.73 -2.32
N ALA A 361 -55.67 0.31 -3.14
CA ALA A 361 -56.30 0.17 -4.45
C ALA A 361 -55.37 -0.51 -5.48
N PRO A 362 -55.87 -1.52 -6.23
CA PRO A 362 -55.17 -1.98 -7.41
C PRO A 362 -55.12 -0.92 -8.51
N MET A 363 -54.08 -1.00 -9.34
CA MET A 363 -53.85 -0.10 -10.47
C MET A 363 -53.66 -0.90 -11.76
N GLN A 364 -54.23 -0.39 -12.84
CA GLN A 364 -54.06 -0.98 -14.17
C GLN A 364 -52.71 -0.57 -14.77
N ALA A 365 -51.93 -1.55 -15.22
CA ALA A 365 -50.63 -1.42 -15.86
C ALA A 365 -50.62 -2.18 -17.20
N GLY A 366 -51.19 -1.58 -18.24
CA GLY A 366 -51.46 -2.27 -19.51
C GLY A 366 -52.52 -3.35 -19.31
N ASP A 367 -52.19 -4.61 -19.64
CA ASP A 367 -53.09 -5.76 -19.48
C ASP A 367 -53.01 -6.42 -18.08
N ARG A 368 -52.22 -5.85 -17.16
CA ARG A 368 -52.00 -6.40 -15.81
C ARG A 368 -52.50 -5.46 -14.73
N GLU A 369 -52.80 -6.03 -13.58
CA GLU A 369 -53.06 -5.30 -12.35
C GLU A 369 -51.81 -5.31 -11.47
N VAL A 370 -51.42 -4.15 -10.94
CA VAL A 370 -50.32 -4.00 -9.98
C VAL A 370 -50.83 -3.35 -8.70
N LYS A 371 -50.15 -3.61 -7.59
CA LYS A 371 -50.47 -3.06 -6.26
C LYS A 371 -49.22 -2.47 -5.64
N TRP A 372 -49.40 -1.66 -4.61
CA TRP A 372 -48.29 -1.25 -3.75
C TRP A 372 -47.85 -2.44 -2.89
N ALA A 373 -46.54 -2.62 -2.76
CA ALA A 373 -45.93 -3.62 -1.88
C ALA A 373 -44.84 -2.95 -1.03
N GLU A 374 -44.83 -3.24 0.26
CA GLU A 374 -43.77 -2.76 1.16
C GLU A 374 -42.42 -3.39 0.80
N HIS A 375 -41.39 -2.57 0.83
CA HIS A 375 -40.02 -2.96 0.58
C HIS A 375 -39.09 -2.17 1.49
N ARG A 376 -38.21 -2.88 2.19
CA ARG A 376 -37.09 -2.28 2.90
C ARG A 376 -35.80 -2.72 2.21
N THR A 377 -35.06 -1.75 1.68
CA THR A 377 -33.79 -2.09 1.03
C THR A 377 -32.76 -2.54 2.07
N PRO A 378 -31.99 -3.60 1.81
CA PRO A 378 -30.85 -3.98 2.63
C PRO A 378 -29.59 -3.15 2.30
N ASP A 379 -29.59 -2.37 1.20
CA ASP A 379 -28.43 -1.60 0.76
C ASP A 379 -28.20 -0.37 1.66
N PRO A 380 -27.01 -0.18 2.24
CA PRO A 380 -26.74 0.91 3.18
C PRO A 380 -26.75 2.31 2.54
N SER A 381 -26.72 2.42 1.21
CA SER A 381 -26.91 3.67 0.45
C SER A 381 -28.36 3.88 0.01
N GLY A 382 -29.32 3.15 0.59
CA GLY A 382 -30.75 3.31 0.28
C GLY A 382 -31.13 2.93 -1.15
N ILE A 383 -30.28 2.16 -1.84
CA ILE A 383 -30.53 1.77 -3.23
C ILE A 383 -31.64 0.72 -3.29
N VAL A 384 -32.68 1.00 -4.05
CA VAL A 384 -33.71 0.04 -4.44
C VAL A 384 -33.36 -0.49 -5.83
N ASN A 385 -33.11 -1.79 -5.95
CA ASN A 385 -32.84 -2.44 -7.24
C ASN A 385 -34.14 -3.04 -7.80
N PHE A 386 -34.82 -2.28 -8.66
CA PHE A 386 -36.07 -2.71 -9.30
C PHE A 386 -35.85 -3.87 -10.26
N ALA A 387 -34.70 -3.96 -10.92
CA ALA A 387 -34.39 -5.05 -11.86
C ALA A 387 -34.46 -6.44 -11.21
N ALA A 388 -34.10 -6.53 -9.92
CA ALA A 388 -34.19 -7.74 -9.11
C ALA A 388 -35.58 -7.99 -8.52
N LEU A 389 -36.40 -6.94 -8.38
CA LEU A 389 -37.67 -6.98 -7.65
C LEU A 389 -38.90 -7.09 -8.57
N LEU A 390 -38.83 -6.56 -9.79
CA LEU A 390 -39.96 -6.39 -10.69
C LEU A 390 -39.73 -7.05 -12.04
N GLN A 391 -40.81 -7.57 -12.64
CA GLN A 391 -40.82 -8.15 -13.99
C GLN A 391 -42.07 -7.72 -14.79
N PRO A 392 -41.94 -7.40 -16.09
CA PRO A 392 -40.69 -7.24 -16.84
C PRO A 392 -39.87 -6.04 -16.34
N ASN A 393 -38.56 -6.08 -16.59
CA ASN A 393 -37.60 -5.06 -16.17
C ASN A 393 -36.91 -4.38 -17.37
N THR A 394 -37.55 -4.42 -18.54
CA THR A 394 -37.11 -3.76 -19.78
C THR A 394 -38.27 -2.93 -20.32
N ASN A 395 -38.03 -1.73 -20.85
CA ASN A 395 -39.07 -0.83 -21.37
C ASN A 395 -40.24 -0.69 -20.38
N SER A 396 -39.91 -0.36 -19.14
CA SER A 396 -40.82 -0.43 -18.00
C SER A 396 -40.68 0.81 -17.10
N THR A 397 -41.74 1.11 -16.36
CA THR A 397 -41.78 2.22 -15.40
C THR A 397 -42.20 1.71 -14.02
N ALA A 398 -41.56 2.18 -12.97
CA ALA A 398 -41.90 1.83 -11.60
C ALA A 398 -42.00 3.08 -10.74
N TYR A 399 -42.67 2.93 -9.61
CA TYR A 399 -42.79 3.97 -8.60
C TYR A 399 -42.34 3.44 -7.25
N MET A 400 -41.71 4.32 -6.49
CA MET A 400 -41.41 4.13 -5.08
C MET A 400 -41.99 5.32 -4.30
N TYR A 401 -42.74 5.01 -3.25
CA TYR A 401 -43.41 5.97 -2.39
C TYR A 401 -42.94 5.80 -0.95
N ALA A 402 -42.70 6.91 -0.25
CA ALA A 402 -42.37 6.90 1.17
C ALA A 402 -43.10 8.03 1.89
N GLU A 403 -43.43 7.76 3.13
CA GLU A 403 -43.86 8.76 4.10
C GLU A 403 -42.68 9.06 5.03
N VAL A 404 -42.28 10.33 5.10
CA VAL A 404 -41.19 10.80 5.95
C VAL A 404 -41.73 11.84 6.91
N LYS A 405 -41.62 11.54 8.21
CA LYS A 405 -42.13 12.40 9.28
C LYS A 405 -41.00 13.20 9.92
N VAL A 406 -41.21 14.50 10.05
CA VAL A 406 -40.31 15.44 10.75
C VAL A 406 -41.06 16.21 11.83
N ASP A 407 -40.36 16.58 12.90
CA ASP A 407 -40.98 17.26 14.05
C ASP A 407 -41.32 18.73 13.77
N GLN A 408 -40.55 19.39 12.90
CA GLN A 408 -40.73 20.78 12.53
C GLN A 408 -40.55 20.97 11.03
N ALA A 409 -41.27 21.94 10.47
CA ALA A 409 -41.11 22.34 9.08
C ALA A 409 -39.69 22.91 8.87
N GLN A 410 -39.02 22.46 7.80
CA GLN A 410 -37.62 22.80 7.55
C GLN A 410 -37.28 22.71 6.07
N ASP A 411 -36.27 23.46 5.64
CA ASP A 411 -35.67 23.32 4.31
C ASP A 411 -34.95 21.97 4.23
N VAL A 412 -35.04 21.32 3.07
CA VAL A 412 -34.40 20.02 2.82
C VAL A 412 -33.67 20.06 1.48
N VAL A 413 -32.53 19.40 1.42
CA VAL A 413 -31.82 19.07 0.18
C VAL A 413 -32.02 17.59 -0.09
N LEU A 414 -32.76 17.26 -1.13
CA LEU A 414 -32.95 15.89 -1.60
C LEU A 414 -31.84 15.57 -2.59
N LYS A 415 -30.99 14.60 -2.24
CA LYS A 415 -29.94 14.06 -3.10
C LYS A 415 -30.41 12.74 -3.69
N CYS A 416 -30.34 12.61 -5.00
CA CYS A 416 -31.01 11.55 -5.74
C CYS A 416 -30.04 10.86 -6.70
N GLY A 417 -30.26 9.57 -6.93
CA GLY A 417 -29.61 8.81 -7.98
C GLY A 417 -30.60 7.83 -8.61
N SER A 418 -30.48 7.60 -9.91
CA SER A 418 -31.32 6.64 -10.64
C SER A 418 -30.54 5.94 -11.74
N ASP A 419 -30.87 4.68 -11.99
CA ASP A 419 -30.58 4.00 -13.26
C ASP A 419 -31.83 4.06 -14.13
N ASP A 420 -31.60 4.71 -15.27
CA ASP A 420 -32.47 5.45 -16.17
C ASP A 420 -33.22 6.64 -15.56
N GLY A 421 -34.11 7.24 -16.36
CA GLY A 421 -34.70 8.55 -16.06
C GLY A 421 -35.61 8.54 -14.83
N MET A 422 -35.69 9.67 -14.13
CA MET A 422 -36.51 9.81 -12.92
C MET A 422 -37.32 11.11 -12.84
N LYS A 423 -38.45 11.03 -12.14
CA LYS A 423 -39.18 12.19 -11.62
C LYS A 423 -39.36 12.05 -10.11
N LEU A 424 -39.30 13.17 -9.40
CA LEU A 424 -39.43 13.22 -7.94
C LEU A 424 -40.45 14.28 -7.54
N TRP A 425 -41.40 13.88 -6.70
CA TRP A 425 -42.38 14.76 -6.09
C TRP A 425 -42.22 14.77 -4.57
N LEU A 426 -42.45 15.94 -3.98
CA LEU A 426 -42.59 16.14 -2.54
C LEU A 426 -43.95 16.77 -2.26
N ASN A 427 -44.77 16.14 -1.44
CA ASN A 427 -46.13 16.59 -1.11
C ASN A 427 -46.99 16.90 -2.34
N GLY A 428 -46.82 16.11 -3.41
CA GLY A 428 -47.52 16.29 -4.69
C GLY A 428 -46.93 17.37 -5.62
N GLN A 429 -45.96 18.16 -5.16
CA GLN A 429 -45.23 19.10 -6.00
C GLN A 429 -44.07 18.40 -6.72
N LEU A 430 -44.03 18.44 -8.05
CA LEU A 430 -42.89 17.96 -8.84
C LEU A 430 -41.67 18.84 -8.55
N LEU A 431 -40.63 18.25 -7.95
CA LEU A 431 -39.38 18.96 -7.63
C LEU A 431 -38.30 18.72 -8.69
N HIS A 432 -38.21 17.50 -9.22
CA HIS A 432 -37.12 17.12 -10.12
C HIS A 432 -37.58 16.23 -11.28
N ARG A 433 -36.95 16.41 -12.43
CA ARG A 433 -37.16 15.61 -13.65
C ARG A 433 -35.83 15.45 -14.40
N ALA A 434 -35.28 14.24 -14.38
CA ALA A 434 -34.10 13.85 -15.14
C ALA A 434 -34.50 12.80 -16.20
N PRO A 435 -34.71 13.17 -17.47
CA PRO A 435 -35.21 12.26 -18.49
C PRO A 435 -34.15 11.36 -19.13
N GLN A 436 -32.87 11.63 -18.91
CA GLN A 436 -31.80 10.94 -19.64
C GLN A 436 -31.60 9.51 -19.11
N PRO A 437 -31.41 8.52 -20.00
CA PRO A 437 -30.94 7.19 -19.58
C PRO A 437 -29.51 7.30 -19.04
N ARG A 438 -29.23 6.61 -17.93
CA ARG A 438 -27.98 6.72 -17.17
C ARG A 438 -27.85 5.56 -16.18
N GLY A 439 -26.65 5.24 -15.74
CA GLY A 439 -26.45 4.32 -14.61
C GLY A 439 -26.57 5.01 -13.26
N LEU A 440 -26.94 4.28 -12.21
CA LEU A 440 -27.08 4.86 -10.87
C LEU A 440 -25.75 5.37 -10.33
N ARG A 441 -25.74 6.65 -9.94
CA ARG A 441 -24.73 7.26 -9.08
C ARG A 441 -25.43 7.89 -7.88
N VAL A 442 -25.01 7.48 -6.68
CA VAL A 442 -25.56 8.00 -5.42
C VAL A 442 -25.30 9.50 -5.34
N ASP A 443 -26.34 10.26 -4.97
CA ASP A 443 -26.34 11.72 -4.86
C ASP A 443 -25.96 12.49 -6.14
N GLU A 444 -26.15 11.91 -7.32
CA GLU A 444 -25.83 12.56 -8.59
C GLU A 444 -26.63 13.85 -8.81
N ASP A 445 -27.93 13.81 -8.52
CA ASP A 445 -28.80 14.96 -8.59
C ASP A 445 -29.03 15.57 -7.21
N THR A 446 -29.18 16.88 -7.14
CA THR A 446 -29.47 17.62 -5.91
C THR A 446 -30.59 18.60 -6.17
N VAL A 447 -31.66 18.52 -5.38
CA VAL A 447 -32.81 19.43 -5.48
C VAL A 447 -33.20 19.97 -4.11
N GLU A 448 -33.51 21.27 -4.05
CA GLU A 448 -34.03 21.89 -2.84
C GLU A 448 -35.54 21.69 -2.72
N GLY A 449 -36.02 21.46 -1.50
CA GLY A 449 -37.43 21.36 -1.17
C GLY A 449 -37.70 21.90 0.23
N ARG A 450 -38.96 21.79 0.66
CA ARG A 450 -39.39 22.17 2.00
C ARG A 450 -40.28 21.10 2.58
N LEU A 451 -39.92 20.60 3.76
CA LEU A 451 -40.74 19.69 4.54
C LEU A 451 -41.68 20.49 5.44
N GLU A 452 -42.90 20.00 5.57
CA GLU A 452 -43.88 20.45 6.56
C GLU A 452 -43.70 19.68 7.87
N ALA A 453 -44.15 20.27 8.98
CA ALA A 453 -44.18 19.54 10.24
C ALA A 453 -45.19 18.38 10.14
N GLY A 454 -44.79 17.18 10.58
CA GLY A 454 -45.58 15.97 10.41
C GLY A 454 -45.14 15.15 9.21
N VAL A 455 -46.10 14.44 8.58
CA VAL A 455 -45.83 13.47 7.51
C VAL A 455 -45.72 14.20 6.17
N ASN A 456 -44.62 13.92 5.45
CA ASN A 456 -44.38 14.40 4.10
C ASN A 456 -44.33 13.21 3.14
N LYS A 457 -44.89 13.39 1.94
CA LYS A 457 -45.05 12.37 0.92
C LYS A 457 -43.96 12.51 -0.13
N VAL A 458 -43.12 11.49 -0.28
CA VAL A 458 -42.09 11.42 -1.31
C VAL A 458 -42.50 10.37 -2.33
N LEU A 459 -42.69 10.79 -3.57
CA LEU A 459 -42.98 9.90 -4.69
C LEU A 459 -41.84 10.01 -5.70
N VAL A 460 -41.34 8.87 -6.15
CA VAL A 460 -40.35 8.80 -7.21
C VAL A 460 -40.87 7.90 -8.31
N LYS A 461 -40.73 8.35 -9.55
CA LYS A 461 -40.91 7.55 -10.76
C LYS A 461 -39.55 7.26 -11.34
N VAL A 462 -39.32 6.02 -11.76
CA VAL A 462 -38.11 5.61 -12.47
C VAL A 462 -38.53 4.86 -13.72
N VAL A 463 -38.09 5.34 -14.88
CA VAL A 463 -38.28 4.64 -16.16
C VAL A 463 -37.08 3.78 -16.45
N GLN A 464 -37.25 2.78 -17.31
CA GLN A 464 -36.24 1.77 -17.62
C GLN A 464 -36.29 1.45 -19.11
N GLY A 465 -35.18 1.68 -19.82
CA GLY A 465 -35.00 1.26 -21.21
C GLY A 465 -34.35 -0.12 -21.33
N GLY A 466 -33.23 -0.37 -20.67
CA GLY A 466 -32.53 -1.67 -20.66
C GLY A 466 -31.29 -1.70 -19.75
N GLY A 467 -30.94 -2.85 -19.17
CA GLY A 467 -29.76 -2.98 -18.30
C GLY A 467 -30.10 -2.89 -16.80
N GLY A 468 -29.43 -1.98 -16.09
CA GLY A 468 -29.71 -1.72 -14.67
C GLY A 468 -31.07 -1.04 -14.48
N TRP A 469 -31.60 -1.08 -13.26
CA TRP A 469 -32.83 -0.38 -12.91
C TRP A 469 -32.91 -0.14 -11.40
N GLU A 470 -32.54 1.05 -10.96
CA GLU A 470 -32.28 1.34 -9.56
C GLU A 470 -32.62 2.79 -9.21
N ALA A 471 -32.89 3.09 -7.94
CA ALA A 471 -32.92 4.46 -7.45
C ALA A 471 -32.63 4.56 -5.95
N CYS A 472 -32.20 5.75 -5.50
CA CYS A 472 -32.03 6.09 -4.09
C CYS A 472 -32.36 7.57 -3.84
N ILE A 473 -32.84 7.89 -2.63
CA ILE A 473 -33.10 9.25 -2.17
C ILE A 473 -32.47 9.44 -0.79
N ARG A 474 -31.75 10.55 -0.61
CA ARG A 474 -31.15 10.98 0.65
C ARG A 474 -31.61 12.38 1.02
N LEU A 475 -32.02 12.57 2.28
CA LEU A 475 -32.42 13.84 2.84
C LEU A 475 -31.26 14.43 3.64
N THR A 476 -30.82 15.62 3.25
CA THR A 476 -29.76 16.37 3.94
C THR A 476 -30.20 17.81 4.21
N ASP A 477 -29.51 18.50 5.09
CA ASP A 477 -29.56 19.96 5.16
C ASP A 477 -28.65 20.60 4.10
N ARG A 478 -28.62 21.94 4.03
CA ARG A 478 -27.75 22.68 3.10
C ARG A 478 -26.25 22.51 3.36
N THR A 479 -25.85 22.02 4.53
CA THR A 479 -24.45 21.73 4.87
C THR A 479 -24.03 20.31 4.44
N GLY A 480 -25.00 19.50 3.99
CA GLY A 480 -24.79 18.11 3.59
C GLY A 480 -24.91 17.11 4.75
N GLN A 481 -25.32 17.57 5.94
CA GLN A 481 -25.57 16.70 7.09
C GLN A 481 -26.91 15.97 6.93
N ALA A 482 -26.96 14.70 7.32
CA ALA A 482 -28.17 13.88 7.26
C ALA A 482 -29.31 14.51 8.09
N LEU A 483 -30.49 14.60 7.47
CA LEU A 483 -31.68 15.13 8.14
C LEU A 483 -32.33 14.04 9.00
N LYS A 484 -32.80 14.40 10.19
CA LYS A 484 -33.48 13.46 11.11
C LYS A 484 -34.95 13.33 10.74
N PHE A 485 -35.41 12.10 10.47
CA PHE A 485 -36.81 11.78 10.20
C PHE A 485 -37.20 10.37 10.71
N SER A 486 -38.48 10.04 10.71
CA SER A 486 -39.00 8.68 10.88
C SER A 486 -39.80 8.23 9.66
N GLN A 487 -39.80 6.91 9.42
CA GLN A 487 -40.65 6.23 8.45
C GLN A 487 -41.63 5.33 9.19
#